data_AF-A0A367KEK3-F1
#
_entry.id   AF-A0A367KEK3-F1
#
_cell.length_a   1.000
_cell.length_b   1.000
_cell.length_c   1.000
_cell.angle_alpha   90.00
_cell.angle_beta   90.00
_cell.angle_gamma   90.00
#
_symmetry.space_group_name_H-M   'P 1'
#
loop_
_entity.id
_entity.type
_entity.pdbx_description
1 polymer ?
#
loop_
_entity_poly.entity_id
_entity_poly.type
_entity_poly.pdbx_seq_one_letter_code
_entity_poly.pdbx_strand_id
1 'polypeptide(L)'
;MYRMIHVDEYILPITRKHVCGLAGYIQHSTQSRSMDVTEILSAHEAKVQSITVEKPVPLDYDLNLLSTFDINPFDEKKLKDKSQLESYLKELTRDNTQLLINELFKLPVTSSDTGVLATLPDRKTVLPREKPLPKDKPLTRWEKFAKAKGITKKKKERMVYNEETGKYEPRWGYKAKNKDEVADDWLIPVPDNADPMEDQYQKAREAKKARVEKNNKRQRRNQEESAAAIIAGKKDIKELKKTELQAAIAAAKQSTASLGKFDKPVSVKKPKKKSK
;
A
#
# COMPACT_ATOMS: atom_id res chain seq x y z
N MET A 1 -53.67 -8.18 2.22
CA MET A 1 -53.71 -8.75 3.59
C MET A 1 -52.56 -8.14 4.35
N TYR A 2 -52.80 -7.74 5.60
CA TYR A 2 -52.00 -6.89 6.49
C TYR A 2 -52.36 -5.41 6.53
N ARG A 3 -52.36 -4.95 7.78
CA ARG A 3 -53.35 -4.10 8.45
C ARG A 3 -52.58 -2.89 8.98
N MET A 4 -53.15 -1.71 8.78
CA MET A 4 -52.72 -0.42 9.31
C MET A 4 -52.47 -0.46 10.82
N ILE A 5 -51.41 0.24 11.25
CA ILE A 5 -51.36 0.90 12.56
C ILE A 5 -50.86 2.34 12.27
N HIS A 6 -51.81 3.29 12.26
CA HIS A 6 -51.58 4.72 12.54
C HIS A 6 -51.40 4.88 14.07
N VAL A 7 -50.79 5.93 14.59
CA VAL A 7 -51.37 7.26 14.94
C VAL A 7 -50.31 7.89 15.88
N ASP A 8 -50.03 9.18 16.03
CA ASP A 8 -50.16 10.43 15.27
C ASP A 8 -49.31 11.45 16.06
N GLU A 9 -48.68 12.37 15.35
CA GLU A 9 -48.09 13.60 15.87
C GLU A 9 -49.19 14.56 16.35
N TYR A 10 -49.03 15.20 17.50
CA TYR A 10 -49.82 16.40 17.83
C TYR A 10 -48.95 17.51 18.42
N ILE A 11 -48.78 18.53 17.58
CA ILE A 11 -48.27 19.87 17.80
C ILE A 11 -49.27 20.65 18.68
N LEU A 12 -48.77 21.35 19.70
CA LEU A 12 -49.58 22.17 20.62
C LEU A 12 -49.83 23.59 20.05
N PRO A 13 -51.04 24.17 20.21
CA PRO A 13 -51.37 25.51 19.76
C PRO A 13 -51.13 26.60 20.82
N ILE A 14 -50.80 27.80 20.33
CA ILE A 14 -50.63 29.07 21.06
C ILE A 14 -52.01 29.68 21.36
N THR A 15 -52.28 30.04 22.62
CA THR A 15 -53.54 30.66 23.06
C THR A 15 -53.46 32.19 23.13
N ARG A 16 -54.57 32.86 22.76
CA ARG A 16 -54.78 34.32 22.80
C ARG A 16 -55.70 34.67 23.99
N LYS A 17 -55.36 35.75 24.69
CA LYS A 17 -55.98 36.37 25.88
C LYS A 17 -57.51 36.46 25.86
N HIS A 18 -58.15 36.36 27.03
CA HIS A 18 -59.29 37.19 27.49
C HIS A 18 -59.32 37.26 29.03
N VAL A 19 -59.74 38.41 29.56
CA VAL A 19 -59.79 38.81 30.98
C VAL A 19 -61.20 38.59 31.52
N CYS A 20 -61.38 38.04 32.74
CA CYS A 20 -62.42 38.43 33.71
C CYS A 20 -62.32 37.64 35.03
N GLY A 21 -62.62 38.28 36.17
CA GLY A 21 -63.40 37.65 37.24
C GLY A 21 -62.70 37.14 38.50
N LEU A 22 -62.62 38.04 39.49
CA LEU A 22 -62.54 37.87 40.95
C LEU A 22 -62.84 36.50 41.62
N ALA A 23 -62.05 36.29 42.69
CA ALA A 23 -62.37 35.71 44.00
C ALA A 23 -62.28 34.17 44.21
N GLY A 24 -61.43 33.77 45.18
CA GLY A 24 -61.47 32.47 45.83
C GLY A 24 -60.10 31.84 46.07
N TYR A 25 -59.43 32.23 47.16
CA TYR A 25 -58.16 31.64 47.61
C TYR A 25 -58.43 30.32 48.34
N ILE A 26 -58.03 29.19 47.75
CA ILE A 26 -57.81 27.92 48.46
C ILE A 26 -56.47 27.37 47.98
N GLN A 27 -55.43 27.57 48.78
CA GLN A 27 -54.11 26.99 48.53
C GLN A 27 -54.11 25.51 48.95
N HIS A 28 -54.27 24.61 47.99
CA HIS A 28 -53.75 23.26 48.13
C HIS A 28 -52.30 23.25 47.63
N SER A 29 -51.35 23.12 48.55
CA SER A 29 -49.93 23.02 48.26
C SER A 29 -49.62 21.67 47.61
N THR A 30 -49.55 21.60 46.28
CA THR A 30 -48.92 20.52 45.56
C THR A 30 -47.42 20.80 45.47
N GLN A 31 -46.66 20.34 46.46
CA GLN A 31 -45.20 20.29 46.35
C GLN A 31 -44.83 19.27 45.26
N SER A 32 -44.57 19.76 44.05
CA SER A 32 -43.82 19.02 43.04
C SER A 32 -42.40 18.82 43.58
N ARG A 33 -42.08 17.60 44.00
CA ARG A 33 -40.73 17.23 44.43
C ARG A 33 -39.85 17.15 43.18
N SER A 34 -39.34 18.29 42.72
CA SER A 34 -38.17 18.34 41.86
C SER A 34 -37.05 17.64 42.65
N MET A 35 -36.65 16.44 42.24
CA MET A 35 -35.46 15.83 42.84
C MET A 35 -34.29 16.76 42.56
N ASP A 36 -33.70 17.29 43.63
CA ASP A 36 -32.58 18.21 43.54
C ASP A 36 -31.32 17.41 43.16
N VAL A 37 -31.00 17.41 41.87
CA VAL A 37 -29.87 16.66 41.30
C VAL A 37 -28.53 17.38 41.59
N THR A 38 -28.58 18.60 42.13
CA THR A 38 -27.39 19.43 42.40
C THR A 38 -26.48 18.82 43.47
N GLU A 39 -27.04 18.19 44.50
CA GLU A 39 -26.26 17.47 45.53
C GLU A 39 -25.55 16.24 44.95
N ILE A 40 -26.20 15.54 44.03
CA ILE A 40 -25.61 14.37 43.35
C ILE A 40 -24.49 14.83 42.42
N LEU A 41 -24.72 15.87 41.63
CA LEU A 41 -23.71 16.45 40.74
C LEU A 41 -22.51 16.98 41.52
N SER A 42 -22.72 17.75 42.60
CA SER A 42 -21.63 18.25 43.45
C SER A 42 -20.86 17.13 44.16
N ALA A 43 -21.54 16.06 44.62
CA ALA A 43 -20.88 14.88 45.18
C ALA A 43 -20.07 14.09 44.12
N HIS A 44 -20.50 14.11 42.86
CA HIS A 44 -19.74 13.55 41.73
C HIS A 44 -18.57 14.45 41.34
N GLU A 45 -18.76 15.76 41.27
CA GLU A 45 -17.70 16.75 40.99
C GLU A 45 -16.61 16.72 42.06
N ALA A 46 -16.97 16.59 43.34
CA ALA A 46 -16.01 16.46 44.44
C ALA A 46 -15.16 15.18 44.38
N LYS A 47 -15.64 14.13 43.71
CA LYS A 47 -14.88 12.89 43.47
C LYS A 47 -13.95 12.99 42.26
N VAL A 48 -14.20 13.93 41.33
CA VAL A 48 -13.43 14.08 40.10
C VAL A 48 -12.27 15.04 40.35
N GLN A 49 -11.05 14.55 40.17
CA GLN A 49 -9.85 15.40 40.23
C GLN A 49 -9.84 16.40 39.08
N SER A 50 -9.17 17.54 39.27
CA SER A 50 -9.04 18.56 38.22
C SER A 50 -8.39 18.00 36.95
N ILE A 51 -8.98 18.31 35.81
CA ILE A 51 -8.48 17.91 34.47
C ILE A 51 -7.38 18.83 33.94
N THR A 52 -7.27 20.04 34.50
CA THR A 52 -6.26 21.04 34.14
C THR A 52 -5.02 20.82 34.99
N VAL A 53 -3.88 20.63 34.33
CA VAL A 53 -2.57 20.49 34.96
C VAL A 53 -1.68 21.60 34.44
N GLU A 54 -1.11 22.39 35.34
CA GLU A 54 -0.19 23.47 34.98
C GLU A 54 1.25 23.01 35.19
N LYS A 55 2.09 23.25 34.18
CA LYS A 55 3.53 22.95 34.21
C LYS A 55 4.32 24.19 33.79
N PRO A 56 5.52 24.41 34.35
CA PRO A 56 6.30 25.60 34.06
C PRO A 56 6.74 25.66 32.59
N VAL A 57 7.07 24.51 32.00
CA VAL A 57 7.32 24.38 30.55
C VAL A 57 6.22 23.52 29.93
N PRO A 58 5.58 23.97 28.84
CA PRO A 58 4.56 23.20 28.14
C PRO A 58 5.17 21.94 27.50
N LEU A 59 4.37 20.88 27.42
CA LEU A 59 4.75 19.62 26.79
C LEU A 59 4.80 19.75 25.26
N ASP A 60 5.69 18.99 24.62
CA ASP A 60 5.62 18.74 23.18
C ASP A 60 4.79 17.47 22.91
N TYR A 61 3.98 17.52 21.86
CA TYR A 61 2.99 16.49 21.53
C TYR A 61 3.24 15.94 20.13
N ASP A 62 3.34 14.62 20.02
CA ASP A 62 3.19 13.88 18.77
C ASP A 62 1.92 13.02 18.85
N LEU A 63 0.79 13.63 18.48
CA LEU A 63 -0.53 13.02 18.59
C LEU A 63 -0.70 11.80 17.67
N ASN A 64 0.06 11.73 16.57
CA ASN A 64 0.03 10.57 15.69
C ASN A 64 0.61 9.32 16.38
N LEU A 65 1.69 9.49 17.15
CA LEU A 65 2.33 8.44 17.94
C LEU A 65 1.72 8.29 19.35
N LEU A 66 0.72 9.11 19.70
CA LEU A 66 0.10 9.17 21.02
C LEU A 66 1.15 9.36 22.14
N SER A 67 2.16 10.19 21.88
CA SER A 67 3.28 10.40 22.79
C SER A 67 3.42 11.86 23.19
N THR A 68 3.81 12.10 24.44
CA THR A 68 4.19 13.41 24.97
C THR A 68 5.64 13.43 25.44
N PHE A 69 6.30 14.56 25.23
CA PHE A 69 7.68 14.78 25.66
C PHE A 69 7.70 15.90 26.72
N ASP A 70 8.04 15.50 27.95
CA ASP A 70 8.15 16.40 29.09
C ASP A 70 9.63 16.74 29.32
N ILE A 71 9.99 18.02 29.16
CA ILE A 71 11.35 18.54 29.36
C ILE A 71 11.54 19.20 30.73
N ASN A 72 10.54 19.12 31.61
CA ASN A 72 10.64 19.66 32.96
C ASN A 72 11.63 18.83 33.82
N PRO A 73 12.39 19.47 34.73
CA PRO A 73 13.33 18.78 35.60
C PRO A 73 12.62 17.90 36.63
N PHE A 74 13.21 16.75 36.94
CA PHE A 74 12.72 15.85 37.99
C PHE A 74 13.16 16.30 39.39
N ASP A 75 12.39 15.91 40.41
CA ASP A 75 12.80 16.05 41.82
C ASP A 75 13.76 14.90 42.21
N GLU A 76 15.05 15.20 42.26
CA GLU A 76 16.09 14.22 42.56
C GLU A 76 15.92 13.53 43.92
N LYS A 77 15.32 14.20 44.91
CA LYS A 77 15.17 13.63 46.27
C LYS A 77 14.15 12.50 46.23
N LYS A 78 12.98 12.78 45.65
CA LYS A 78 11.89 11.80 45.49
C LYS A 78 12.27 10.62 44.61
N LEU A 79 13.15 10.84 43.62
CA LEU A 79 13.68 9.77 42.78
C LEU A 79 14.66 8.84 43.52
N LYS A 80 15.43 9.35 44.48
CA LYS A 80 16.38 8.52 45.25
C LYS A 80 15.68 7.71 46.35
N ASP A 81 14.59 8.24 46.89
CA ASP A 81 13.83 7.59 47.96
C ASP A 81 12.91 6.48 47.42
N LYS A 82 13.34 5.22 47.55
CA LYS A 82 12.58 4.05 47.06
C LYS A 82 11.12 3.97 47.55
N SER A 83 10.84 4.50 48.75
CA SER A 83 9.48 4.50 49.30
C SER A 83 8.53 5.49 48.61
N GLN A 84 9.05 6.58 48.04
CA GLN A 84 8.27 7.66 47.41
C GLN A 84 8.42 7.69 45.88
N LEU A 85 9.30 6.85 45.34
CA LEU A 85 9.59 6.77 43.91
C LEU A 85 8.33 6.45 43.08
N GLU A 86 7.63 5.36 43.42
CA GLU A 86 6.47 4.89 42.65
C GLU A 86 5.29 5.86 42.72
N SER A 87 5.04 6.48 43.88
CA SER A 87 4.00 7.51 44.02
C SER A 87 4.32 8.73 43.17
N TYR A 88 5.57 9.21 43.22
CA TYR A 88 6.02 10.35 42.43
C TYR A 88 5.94 10.10 40.91
N LEU A 89 6.42 8.94 40.44
CA LEU A 89 6.34 8.58 39.01
C LEU A 89 4.90 8.43 38.55
N LYS A 90 4.02 7.85 39.38
CA LYS A 90 2.60 7.72 39.08
C LYS A 90 1.92 9.09 38.98
N GLU A 91 2.20 10.01 39.89
CA GLU A 91 1.67 11.38 39.84
C GLU A 91 2.15 12.11 38.58
N LEU A 92 3.45 12.06 38.30
CA LEU A 92 4.02 12.70 37.11
C LEU A 92 3.47 12.14 35.79
N THR A 93 3.32 10.82 35.70
CA THR A 93 2.75 10.15 34.50
C THR A 93 1.26 10.38 34.37
N ARG A 94 0.50 10.45 35.48
CA ARG A 94 -0.91 10.87 35.48
C ARG A 94 -1.05 12.28 34.90
N ASP A 95 -0.22 13.21 35.33
CA ASP A 95 -0.22 14.59 34.85
C ASP A 95 0.03 14.68 33.34
N ASN A 96 1.05 13.95 32.86
CA ASN A 96 1.42 13.91 31.45
C ASN A 96 0.36 13.24 30.58
N THR A 97 -0.26 12.17 31.06
CA THR A 97 -1.33 11.47 30.32
C THR A 97 -2.62 12.28 30.29
N GLN A 98 -2.95 13.01 31.37
CA GLN A 98 -4.10 13.92 31.38
C GLN A 98 -3.96 15.00 30.29
N LEU A 99 -2.78 15.62 30.18
CA LEU A 99 -2.51 16.62 29.14
C LEU A 99 -2.59 16.03 27.73
N LEU A 100 -2.06 14.83 27.51
CA LEU A 100 -2.18 14.13 26.23
C LEU A 100 -3.64 13.87 25.84
N ILE A 101 -4.43 13.36 26.78
CA ILE A 101 -5.85 13.04 26.56
C ILE A 101 -6.64 14.32 26.28
N ASN A 102 -6.36 15.41 27.00
CA ASN A 102 -6.99 16.71 26.76
C ASN A 102 -6.73 17.19 25.32
N GLU A 103 -5.51 17.04 24.79
CA GLU A 103 -5.22 17.38 23.39
C GLU A 103 -5.91 16.46 22.39
N LEU A 104 -6.02 15.16 22.70
CA LEU A 104 -6.67 14.19 21.83
C LEU A 104 -8.18 14.47 21.68
N PHE A 105 -8.86 14.86 22.76
CA PHE A 105 -10.28 15.20 22.74
C PHE A 105 -10.59 16.54 22.05
N LYS A 106 -9.59 17.39 21.78
CA LYS A 106 -9.75 18.60 20.96
C LYS A 106 -9.76 18.31 19.45
N LEU A 107 -9.35 17.11 19.03
CA LEU A 107 -9.26 16.76 17.61
C LEU A 107 -10.63 16.60 16.95
N PRO A 108 -10.73 16.74 15.62
CA PRO A 108 -11.99 16.57 14.90
C PRO A 108 -12.41 15.10 14.96
N VAL A 109 -13.66 14.89 15.38
CA VAL A 109 -14.25 13.56 15.54
C VAL A 109 -15.28 13.31 14.44
N THR A 110 -15.23 12.12 13.85
CA THR A 110 -16.18 11.62 12.86
C THR A 110 -16.92 10.40 13.41
N SER A 111 -18.25 10.46 13.45
CA SER A 111 -19.10 9.31 13.76
C SER A 111 -19.31 8.45 12.52
N SER A 112 -18.99 7.16 12.61
CA SER A 112 -19.20 6.16 11.56
C SER A 112 -19.96 4.96 12.11
N ASP A 113 -20.46 4.08 11.24
CA ASP A 113 -21.19 2.85 11.64
C ASP A 113 -20.37 1.94 12.58
N THR A 114 -19.04 1.99 12.47
CA THR A 114 -18.11 1.25 13.34
C THR A 114 -17.81 1.94 14.67
N GLY A 115 -18.20 3.21 14.84
CA GLY A 115 -17.98 3.99 16.06
C GLY A 115 -17.48 5.41 15.82
N VAL A 116 -17.10 6.04 16.93
CA VAL A 116 -16.61 7.42 17.00
C VAL A 116 -15.09 7.44 16.83
N LEU A 117 -14.60 8.07 15.77
CA LEU A 117 -13.18 8.08 15.40
C LEU A 117 -12.63 9.51 15.38
N ALA A 118 -11.47 9.74 15.98
CA ALA A 118 -10.77 11.02 15.90
C ALA A 118 -9.79 11.01 14.71
N THR A 119 -9.69 12.15 14.02
CA THR A 119 -8.72 12.35 12.93
C THR A 119 -7.40 12.86 13.50
N LEU A 120 -6.37 11.99 13.48
CA LEU A 120 -5.04 12.33 13.97
C LEU A 120 -4.24 13.13 12.92
N PRO A 121 -3.41 14.10 13.35
CA PRO A 121 -2.53 14.84 12.44
C PRO A 121 -1.40 13.96 11.91
N ASP A 122 -0.70 14.46 10.89
CA ASP A 122 0.52 13.81 10.39
C ASP A 122 1.60 13.74 11.47
N ARG A 123 2.40 12.68 11.39
CA ARG A 123 3.43 12.38 12.36
C ARG A 123 4.56 13.42 12.33
N LYS A 124 4.93 13.94 13.50
CA LYS A 124 6.05 14.90 13.64
C LYS A 124 7.40 14.21 13.74
N THR A 125 7.51 13.14 14.54
CA THR A 125 8.78 12.41 14.67
C THR A 125 9.12 11.66 13.38
N VAL A 126 10.33 11.87 12.87
CA VAL A 126 10.83 11.10 11.71
C VAL A 126 11.51 9.84 12.23
N LEU A 127 10.91 8.67 12.00
CA LEU A 127 11.59 7.38 12.24
C LEU A 127 12.36 6.94 10.99
N PRO A 128 13.50 6.26 11.17
CA PRO A 128 14.18 5.60 10.07
C PRO A 128 13.29 4.49 9.50
N ARG A 129 13.35 4.32 8.18
CA ARG A 129 12.66 3.23 7.48
C ARG A 129 13.39 1.92 7.71
N GLU A 130 12.65 0.84 7.88
CA GLU A 130 13.21 -0.53 7.90
C GLU A 130 13.85 -0.89 6.56
N LYS A 131 13.19 -0.53 5.45
CA LYS A 131 13.62 -0.87 4.09
C LYS A 131 14.00 0.39 3.30
N PRO A 132 15.07 0.32 2.49
CA PRO A 132 15.43 1.40 1.61
C PRO A 132 14.28 1.72 0.65
N LEU A 133 14.30 2.92 0.09
CA LEU A 133 13.35 3.27 -0.95
C LEU A 133 13.50 2.31 -2.14
N PRO A 134 12.38 1.88 -2.75
CA PRO A 134 12.44 1.05 -3.95
C PRO A 134 13.21 1.82 -5.03
N LYS A 135 14.33 1.24 -5.48
CA LYS A 135 15.13 1.83 -6.56
C LYS A 135 14.32 1.84 -7.85
N ASP A 136 14.52 2.87 -8.67
CA ASP A 136 13.90 2.95 -9.99
C ASP A 136 14.27 1.73 -10.83
N LYS A 137 13.25 1.16 -11.49
CA LYS A 137 13.43 -0.02 -12.33
C LYS A 137 14.32 0.34 -13.52
N PRO A 138 15.43 -0.39 -13.74
CA PRO A 138 16.28 -0.12 -14.88
C PRO A 138 15.52 -0.42 -16.18
N LEU A 139 15.65 0.49 -17.15
CA LEU A 139 14.99 0.37 -18.46
C LEU A 139 15.42 -0.92 -19.17
N THR A 140 14.45 -1.68 -19.67
CA THR A 140 14.69 -2.84 -20.52
C THR A 140 15.29 -2.43 -21.86
N ARG A 141 15.90 -3.38 -22.57
CA ARG A 141 16.45 -3.11 -23.92
C ARG A 141 15.41 -2.58 -24.90
N TRP A 142 14.19 -3.08 -24.82
CA TRP A 142 13.10 -2.61 -25.68
C TRP A 142 12.68 -1.18 -25.31
N GLU A 143 12.60 -0.84 -24.03
CA GLU A 143 12.28 0.52 -23.59
C GLU A 143 13.39 1.51 -23.95
N LYS A 144 14.67 1.11 -23.84
CA LYS A 144 15.80 1.91 -24.34
C LYS A 144 15.67 2.18 -25.84
N PHE A 145 15.33 1.14 -26.62
CA PHE A 145 15.10 1.27 -28.06
C PHE A 145 13.88 2.14 -28.37
N ALA A 146 12.76 1.93 -27.68
CA ALA A 146 11.53 2.68 -27.86
C ALA A 146 11.73 4.15 -27.54
N LYS A 147 12.43 4.46 -26.45
CA LYS A 147 12.80 5.84 -26.08
C LYS A 147 13.70 6.49 -27.13
N ALA A 148 14.71 5.78 -27.63
CA ALA A 148 15.61 6.29 -28.67
C ALA A 148 14.90 6.52 -30.02
N LYS A 149 13.85 5.74 -30.31
CA LYS A 149 13.04 5.87 -31.54
C LYS A 149 11.78 6.72 -31.36
N GLY A 150 11.52 7.26 -30.17
CA GLY A 150 10.29 8.00 -29.87
C GLY A 150 9.00 7.16 -29.97
N ILE A 151 9.09 5.84 -29.80
CA ILE A 151 7.93 4.95 -29.88
C ILE A 151 7.12 5.07 -28.58
N THR A 152 5.95 5.69 -28.67
CA THR A 152 5.02 5.82 -27.55
C THR A 152 4.15 4.58 -27.39
N LYS A 153 3.99 4.10 -26.15
CA LYS A 153 3.07 2.99 -25.84
C LYS A 153 1.62 3.46 -25.94
N LYS A 154 0.87 2.94 -26.91
CA LYS A 154 -0.59 3.18 -27.03
C LYS A 154 -1.38 2.09 -26.30
N LYS A 155 -2.48 2.46 -25.66
CA LYS A 155 -3.44 1.50 -25.09
C LYS A 155 -4.07 0.70 -26.24
N LYS A 156 -4.10 -0.62 -26.11
CA LYS A 156 -4.80 -1.51 -27.04
C LYS A 156 -6.04 -2.06 -26.35
N GLU A 157 -7.15 -2.12 -27.08
CA GLU A 157 -8.41 -2.68 -26.57
C GLU A 157 -8.34 -4.21 -26.46
N ARG A 158 -9.10 -4.73 -25.47
CA ARG A 158 -9.18 -6.17 -25.20
C ARG A 158 -10.01 -6.89 -26.26
N MET A 159 -11.11 -6.28 -26.69
CA MET A 159 -12.01 -6.83 -27.71
C MET A 159 -11.61 -6.29 -29.09
N VAL A 160 -11.71 -7.14 -30.10
CA VAL A 160 -11.42 -6.81 -31.50
C VAL A 160 -12.59 -7.34 -32.32
N TYR A 161 -13.12 -6.50 -33.20
CA TYR A 161 -14.18 -6.90 -34.11
C TYR A 161 -13.65 -7.93 -35.11
N ASN A 162 -14.37 -9.04 -35.27
CA ASN A 162 -14.12 -10.04 -36.29
C ASN A 162 -15.15 -9.87 -37.41
N GLU A 163 -14.69 -9.52 -38.61
CA GLU A 163 -15.53 -9.19 -39.76
C GLU A 163 -16.26 -10.44 -40.31
N GLU A 164 -15.67 -11.63 -40.15
CA GLU A 164 -16.23 -12.90 -40.62
C GLU A 164 -17.40 -13.37 -39.74
N THR A 165 -17.24 -13.27 -38.41
CA THR A 165 -18.26 -13.72 -37.45
C THR A 165 -19.23 -12.60 -37.05
N GLY A 166 -18.94 -11.35 -37.45
CA GLY A 166 -19.70 -10.15 -37.11
C GLY A 166 -19.70 -9.82 -35.61
N LYS A 167 -18.82 -10.44 -34.81
CA LYS A 167 -18.81 -10.37 -33.35
C LYS A 167 -17.53 -9.76 -32.81
N TYR A 168 -17.62 -9.15 -31.64
CA TYR A 168 -16.44 -8.73 -30.87
C TYR A 168 -15.85 -9.94 -30.16
N GLU A 169 -14.60 -10.26 -30.50
CA GLU A 169 -13.86 -11.37 -29.91
C GLU A 169 -12.66 -10.84 -29.11
N PRO A 170 -12.23 -11.52 -28.03
CA PRO A 170 -11.06 -11.11 -27.30
C PRO A 170 -9.79 -11.25 -28.16
N ARG A 171 -8.82 -10.34 -27.98
CA ARG A 171 -7.53 -10.38 -28.69
C ARG A 171 -6.65 -11.56 -28.26
N TRP A 172 -6.82 -12.03 -27.02
CA TRP A 172 -6.08 -13.13 -26.41
C TRP A 172 -6.96 -13.82 -25.36
N GLY A 173 -6.69 -15.10 -25.06
CA GLY A 173 -7.45 -15.89 -24.08
C GLY A 173 -8.48 -16.83 -24.73
N TYR A 174 -9.51 -17.21 -23.96
CA TYR A 174 -10.55 -18.12 -24.42
C TYR A 174 -11.37 -17.50 -25.56
N LYS A 175 -11.61 -18.27 -26.63
CA LYS A 175 -12.33 -17.83 -27.85
C LYS A 175 -11.74 -16.57 -28.50
N ALA A 176 -10.42 -16.37 -28.41
CA ALA A 176 -9.78 -15.21 -29.02
C ALA A 176 -9.74 -15.28 -30.55
N LYS A 177 -9.79 -14.12 -31.22
CA LYS A 177 -9.66 -14.03 -32.68
C LYS A 177 -8.37 -14.71 -33.19
N ASN A 178 -7.30 -14.64 -32.40
CA ASN A 178 -6.01 -15.25 -32.69
C ASN A 178 -5.88 -16.63 -32.01
N LYS A 179 -6.83 -17.53 -32.19
CA LYS A 179 -6.68 -18.94 -31.80
C LYS A 179 -5.69 -19.64 -32.73
N ASP A 180 -4.42 -19.29 -32.53
CA ASP A 180 -3.32 -19.69 -33.38
C ASP A 180 -3.51 -19.23 -34.84
N GLU A 181 -2.42 -18.97 -35.53
CA GLU A 181 -2.51 -18.57 -36.95
C GLU A 181 -3.06 -19.73 -37.84
N VAL A 182 -3.47 -20.87 -37.24
CA VAL A 182 -3.58 -22.19 -37.89
C VAL A 182 -4.50 -23.22 -37.19
N ALA A 183 -4.90 -23.08 -35.91
CA ALA A 183 -5.41 -24.25 -35.15
C ALA A 183 -6.91 -24.61 -35.35
N ASP A 184 -7.74 -23.68 -35.83
CA ASP A 184 -9.19 -23.92 -36.03
C ASP A 184 -9.56 -23.97 -37.53
N ASP A 185 -8.61 -23.75 -38.44
CA ASP A 185 -8.85 -23.87 -39.87
C ASP A 185 -8.90 -25.34 -40.27
N TRP A 186 -9.94 -25.73 -41.00
CA TRP A 186 -10.16 -27.12 -41.44
C TRP A 186 -9.19 -27.55 -42.56
N LEU A 187 -8.52 -26.58 -43.21
CA LEU A 187 -7.58 -26.81 -44.31
C LEU A 187 -6.50 -25.72 -44.30
N ILE A 188 -5.23 -26.12 -44.30
CA ILE A 188 -4.09 -25.21 -44.51
C ILE A 188 -3.51 -25.48 -45.90
N PRO A 189 -3.40 -24.46 -46.78
CA PRO A 189 -2.70 -24.62 -48.04
C PRO A 189 -1.21 -24.86 -47.80
N VAL A 190 -0.65 -25.92 -48.38
CA VAL A 190 0.79 -26.16 -48.38
C VAL A 190 1.43 -25.19 -49.38
N PRO A 191 2.38 -24.34 -48.98
CA PRO A 191 3.08 -23.45 -49.90
C PRO A 191 3.88 -24.26 -50.93
N ASP A 192 3.92 -23.80 -52.19
CA ASP A 192 4.62 -24.49 -53.30
C ASP A 192 6.13 -24.71 -53.08
N ASN A 193 6.72 -23.99 -52.12
CA ASN A 193 8.14 -24.07 -51.73
C ASN A 193 8.39 -24.92 -50.46
N ALA A 194 7.36 -25.56 -49.92
CA ALA A 194 7.48 -26.44 -48.75
C ALA A 194 7.55 -27.92 -49.17
N ASP A 195 8.15 -28.75 -48.32
CA ASP A 195 8.15 -30.20 -48.51
C ASP A 195 6.71 -30.73 -48.38
N PRO A 196 6.16 -31.42 -49.40
CA PRO A 196 4.81 -31.99 -49.36
C PRO A 196 4.57 -32.98 -48.22
N MET A 197 5.64 -33.52 -47.60
CA MET A 197 5.54 -34.48 -46.48
C MET A 197 5.55 -33.82 -45.09
N GLU A 198 5.72 -32.49 -44.99
CA GLU A 198 5.77 -31.77 -43.71
C GLU A 198 4.38 -31.38 -43.19
N ASP A 199 4.06 -31.75 -41.93
CA ASP A 199 2.83 -31.32 -41.26
C ASP A 199 2.88 -29.83 -40.91
N GLN A 200 2.06 -29.05 -41.62
CA GLN A 200 1.97 -27.60 -41.43
C GLN A 200 1.37 -27.19 -40.07
N TYR A 201 0.51 -28.02 -39.47
CA TYR A 201 -0.03 -27.77 -38.13
C TYR A 201 1.07 -27.90 -37.07
N GLN A 202 1.90 -28.95 -37.17
CA GLN A 202 3.03 -29.13 -36.27
C GLN A 202 4.05 -28.00 -36.40
N LYS A 203 4.39 -27.62 -37.63
CA LYS A 203 5.30 -26.49 -37.92
C LYS A 203 4.83 -25.18 -37.28
N ALA A 204 3.52 -24.87 -37.37
CA ALA A 204 2.94 -23.68 -36.76
C ALA A 204 3.04 -23.71 -35.23
N ARG A 205 2.77 -24.86 -34.60
CA ARG A 205 2.91 -25.06 -33.15
C ARG A 205 4.35 -24.88 -32.69
N GLU A 206 5.31 -25.46 -33.42
CA GLU A 206 6.74 -25.33 -33.14
C GLU A 206 7.23 -23.90 -33.30
N ALA A 207 6.81 -23.20 -34.36
CA ALA A 207 7.13 -21.79 -34.57
C ALA A 207 6.61 -20.89 -33.43
N LYS A 208 5.40 -21.16 -32.93
CA LYS A 208 4.84 -20.46 -31.76
C LYS A 208 5.66 -20.75 -30.50
N LYS A 209 5.98 -22.01 -30.23
CA LYS A 209 6.80 -22.41 -29.08
C LYS A 209 8.17 -21.71 -29.12
N ALA A 210 8.84 -21.71 -30.27
CA ALA A 210 10.11 -21.02 -30.48
C ALA A 210 10.00 -19.50 -30.25
N ARG A 211 8.89 -18.87 -30.67
CA ARG A 211 8.61 -17.44 -30.43
C ARG A 211 8.45 -17.14 -28.93
N VAL A 212 7.73 -17.99 -28.21
CA VAL A 212 7.54 -17.89 -26.74
C VAL A 212 8.87 -18.09 -26.00
N GLU A 213 9.62 -19.13 -26.34
CA GLU A 213 10.94 -19.40 -25.75
C GLU A 213 11.92 -18.25 -25.99
N LYS A 214 11.92 -17.67 -27.19
CA LYS A 214 12.72 -16.49 -27.52
C LYS A 214 12.33 -15.28 -26.67
N ASN A 215 11.04 -15.09 -26.39
CA ASN A 215 10.58 -14.03 -25.49
C ASN A 215 11.03 -14.27 -24.04
N ASN A 216 10.85 -15.49 -23.53
CA ASN A 216 11.27 -15.87 -22.18
C ASN A 216 12.78 -15.71 -22.00
N LYS A 217 13.58 -16.10 -23.00
CA LYS A 217 15.04 -15.89 -23.02
C LYS A 217 15.41 -14.41 -22.99
N ARG A 218 14.67 -13.55 -23.69
CA ARG A 218 14.86 -12.08 -23.66
C ARG A 218 14.49 -11.52 -22.28
N GLN A 219 13.40 -12.00 -21.68
CA GLN A 219 12.98 -11.60 -20.34
C GLN A 219 14.03 -11.97 -19.29
N ARG A 220 14.50 -13.22 -19.28
CA ARG A 220 15.57 -13.68 -18.38
C ARG A 220 16.83 -12.83 -18.52
N ARG A 221 17.26 -12.56 -19.77
CA ARG A 221 18.41 -11.70 -20.02
C ARG A 221 18.21 -10.27 -19.49
N ASN A 222 17.03 -9.69 -19.65
CA ASN A 222 16.73 -8.36 -19.12
C ASN A 222 16.69 -8.37 -17.58
N GLN A 223 16.20 -9.44 -16.95
CA GLN A 223 16.21 -9.60 -15.49
C GLN A 223 17.63 -9.70 -14.95
N GLU A 224 18.49 -10.52 -15.56
CA GLU A 224 19.91 -10.61 -15.21
C GLU A 224 20.61 -9.25 -15.38
N GLU A 225 20.36 -8.54 -16.48
CA GLU A 225 20.90 -7.19 -16.72
C GLU A 225 20.37 -6.17 -15.71
N SER A 226 19.11 -6.30 -15.27
CA SER A 226 18.52 -5.44 -14.25
C SER A 226 19.13 -5.68 -12.87
N ALA A 227 19.32 -6.94 -12.48
CA ALA A 227 19.94 -7.30 -11.21
C ALA A 227 21.40 -6.85 -11.18
N ALA A 228 22.15 -7.07 -12.26
CA ALA A 228 23.52 -6.58 -12.41
C ALA A 228 23.60 -5.05 -12.31
N ALA A 229 22.68 -4.30 -12.93
CA ALA A 229 22.65 -2.84 -12.84
C ALA A 229 22.34 -2.35 -11.41
N ILE A 230 21.51 -3.07 -10.65
CA ILE A 230 21.19 -2.74 -9.26
C ILE A 230 22.40 -2.95 -8.34
N ILE A 231 23.20 -4.00 -8.59
CA ILE A 231 24.35 -4.39 -7.76
C ILE A 231 25.61 -3.61 -8.14
N ALA A 232 25.92 -3.48 -9.42
CA ALA A 232 27.22 -2.99 -9.90
C ALA A 232 27.29 -1.47 -10.13
N GLY A 233 26.18 -0.75 -9.99
CA GLY A 233 26.13 0.67 -10.35
C GLY A 233 26.38 0.93 -11.84
N LYS A 234 26.97 2.09 -12.19
CA LYS A 234 27.18 2.57 -13.58
C LYS A 234 28.28 1.84 -14.37
N LYS A 235 28.66 0.60 -14.02
CA LYS A 235 29.65 -0.17 -14.80
C LYS A 235 28.97 -0.97 -15.91
N ASP A 236 29.63 -1.10 -17.05
CA ASP A 236 29.09 -1.81 -18.20
C ASP A 236 28.94 -3.32 -17.91
N ILE A 237 27.70 -3.81 -17.96
CA ILE A 237 27.34 -5.21 -17.65
C ILE A 237 28.14 -6.22 -18.49
N LYS A 238 28.55 -5.84 -19.71
CA LYS A 238 29.37 -6.69 -20.59
C LYS A 238 30.77 -6.92 -20.05
N GLU A 239 31.36 -5.91 -19.43
CA GLU A 239 32.70 -6.00 -18.85
C GLU A 239 32.67 -6.86 -17.59
N LEU A 240 31.64 -6.69 -16.75
CA LEU A 240 31.41 -7.53 -15.57
C LEU A 240 31.23 -9.00 -15.93
N LYS A 241 30.39 -9.30 -16.93
CA LYS A 241 30.23 -10.69 -17.41
C LYS A 241 31.52 -11.24 -18.00
N LYS A 242 32.34 -10.42 -18.65
CA LYS A 242 33.65 -10.83 -19.17
C LYS A 242 34.60 -11.18 -18.02
N THR A 243 34.65 -10.37 -16.97
CA THR A 243 35.49 -10.63 -15.79
C THR A 243 35.02 -11.86 -15.03
N GLU A 244 33.70 -12.04 -14.85
CA GLU A 244 33.13 -13.25 -14.24
C GLU A 244 33.47 -14.51 -15.03
N LEU A 245 33.35 -14.47 -16.36
CA LEU A 245 33.72 -15.60 -17.22
C LEU A 245 35.21 -15.93 -17.14
N GLN A 246 36.08 -14.91 -17.12
CA GLN A 246 37.51 -15.11 -16.95
C GLN A 246 37.84 -15.73 -15.59
N ALA A 247 37.20 -15.27 -14.52
CA ALA A 247 37.35 -15.83 -13.17
C ALA A 247 36.85 -17.29 -13.10
N ALA A 248 35.71 -17.59 -13.71
CA ALA A 248 35.18 -18.95 -13.77
C ALA A 248 36.08 -19.89 -14.57
N ILE A 249 36.66 -19.43 -15.69
CA ILE A 249 37.65 -20.20 -16.46
C ILE A 249 38.90 -20.45 -15.62
N ALA A 250 39.38 -19.45 -14.87
CA ALA A 250 40.53 -19.60 -14.00
C ALA A 250 40.26 -20.61 -12.86
N ALA A 251 39.11 -20.49 -12.20
CA ALA A 251 38.67 -21.42 -11.15
C ALA A 251 38.54 -22.86 -11.69
N ALA A 252 37.88 -23.04 -12.83
CA ALA A 252 37.72 -24.35 -13.46
C ALA A 252 39.08 -25.02 -13.77
N LYS A 253 40.06 -24.26 -14.26
CA LYS A 253 41.42 -24.77 -14.49
C LYS A 253 42.09 -25.24 -13.20
N GLN A 254 41.98 -24.45 -12.13
CA GLN A 254 42.51 -24.80 -10.81
C GLN A 254 41.81 -26.01 -10.19
N SER A 255 40.53 -26.24 -10.48
CA SER A 255 39.77 -27.39 -9.97
C SER A 255 40.13 -28.73 -10.62
N THR A 256 40.85 -28.74 -11.74
CA THR A 256 41.33 -29.99 -12.34
C THR A 256 42.60 -30.47 -11.62
N ALA A 257 42.73 -31.78 -11.40
CA ALA A 257 43.90 -32.38 -10.77
C ALA A 257 45.23 -32.09 -11.49
N SER A 258 45.17 -31.70 -12.77
CA SER A 258 46.33 -31.30 -13.58
C SER A 258 46.53 -29.80 -13.71
N LEU A 259 45.78 -28.98 -12.94
CA LEU A 259 45.79 -27.51 -13.00
C LEU A 259 45.60 -26.95 -14.44
N GLY A 260 44.86 -27.68 -15.28
CA GLY A 260 44.59 -27.32 -16.67
C GLY A 260 45.72 -27.62 -17.65
N LYS A 261 46.72 -28.41 -17.26
CA LYS A 261 47.89 -28.74 -18.10
C LYS A 261 47.55 -29.63 -19.30
N PHE A 262 46.55 -30.51 -19.17
CA PHE A 262 46.09 -31.41 -20.24
C PHE A 262 44.77 -30.98 -20.89
N ASP A 263 44.18 -29.87 -20.45
CA ASP A 263 42.93 -29.37 -21.01
C ASP A 263 43.17 -28.74 -22.39
N LYS A 264 42.31 -29.08 -23.36
CA LYS A 264 42.39 -28.49 -24.70
C LYS A 264 42.22 -26.97 -24.62
N PRO A 265 43.11 -26.16 -25.23
CA PRO A 265 42.98 -24.72 -25.19
C PRO A 265 41.67 -24.29 -25.86
N VAL A 266 40.89 -23.46 -25.17
CA VAL A 266 39.66 -22.89 -25.72
C VAL A 266 40.03 -21.91 -26.83
N SER A 267 40.03 -22.39 -28.07
CA SER A 267 40.26 -21.54 -29.25
C SER A 267 39.10 -20.56 -29.41
N VAL A 268 39.37 -19.27 -29.21
CA VAL A 268 38.41 -18.23 -29.56
C VAL A 268 38.43 -18.11 -31.09
N LYS A 269 37.52 -18.79 -31.80
CA LYS A 269 37.30 -18.51 -33.22
C LYS A 269 36.88 -17.05 -33.36
N LYS A 270 37.81 -16.17 -33.75
CA LYS A 270 37.49 -14.78 -34.12
C LYS A 270 36.45 -14.85 -35.24
N PRO A 271 35.31 -14.15 -35.16
CA PRO A 271 34.34 -14.15 -36.24
C PRO A 271 35.03 -13.62 -37.50
N LYS A 272 35.06 -14.42 -38.58
CA LYS A 272 35.53 -13.96 -39.88
C LYS A 272 34.70 -12.74 -40.25
N LYS A 273 35.32 -11.56 -40.38
CA LYS A 273 34.67 -10.39 -41.00
C LYS A 273 34.26 -10.85 -42.40
N LYS A 274 32.96 -10.89 -42.69
CA LYS A 274 32.51 -10.98 -44.09
C LYS A 274 32.97 -9.68 -44.75
N SER A 275 33.97 -9.75 -45.61
CA SER A 275 34.26 -8.67 -46.56
C SER A 275 33.01 -8.45 -47.41
N LYS A 276 32.62 -7.19 -47.55
CA LYS A 276 31.67 -6.77 -48.58
C LYS A 276 32.26 -7.03 -49.96
#